data_AF-A0A0G1AE95-F1
#
_entry.id   AF-A0A0G1AE95-F1
#
_cell.length_a   1.000
_cell.length_b   1.000
_cell.length_c   1.000
_cell.angle_alpha   90.00
_cell.angle_beta   90.00
_cell.angle_gamma   90.00
#
_symmetry.space_group_name_H-M   'P 1'
#
loop_
_entity.id
_entity.type
_entity.pdbx_description
1 polymer ?
#
loop_
_entity_poly.entity_id
_entity_poly.type
_entity_poly.pdbx_seq_one_letter_code
_entity_poly.pdbx_strand_id
1 'polypeptide(L)'
;RTWKLTSEQLLGYMTFQRDKEKNHVEIDLLEPRLESFVEELEQEVNQLPRGLVTGMEGNKVTGFELSKEGSELDRGKFISAFRDAYFNSKGNVDIPKVSVSGPLDKDKYGILELLGEGKSTFKGSASGRIHNLTLAAERASGVLVSPGATYSLNNSVGDIDSKTGYDIAYIIKDGRTVLGSGGGVCQTSTTLFRAVLNSGLPIVMRYPHAYRVSYYEQDQPVGFDAAIYQPSWDFRFKNDTENYVLVQAEADEANYALKFQIFGTPDGRKVAITEPAVTNQSPPPPALYQDDPTLAKGVTKQVDFPAWGAKVTYSRTVTRGDEELFVDNFESRYQPWRAVYLVGTKE
;
A
#
# COMPACT_ATOMS: atom_id res chain seq x y z
N ARG A 1 11.90 -5.10 19.54
CA ARG A 1 12.65 -5.54 18.34
C ARG A 1 14.03 -4.90 18.39
N THR A 2 15.05 -5.54 17.85
CA THR A 2 16.43 -5.03 17.85
C THR A 2 16.96 -5.06 16.42
N TRP A 3 17.63 -3.99 16.01
CA TRP A 3 18.28 -3.87 14.72
C TRP A 3 19.78 -3.92 14.94
N LYS A 4 20.46 -4.84 14.25
CA LYS A 4 21.91 -5.00 14.38
C LYS A 4 22.56 -4.58 13.08
N LEU A 5 23.34 -3.51 13.14
CA LEU A 5 24.16 -3.07 12.01
C LEU A 5 25.44 -3.89 11.95
N THR A 6 25.78 -4.39 10.76
CA THR A 6 27.05 -5.06 10.51
C THR A 6 28.17 -4.03 10.39
N SER A 7 29.43 -4.46 10.57
CA SER A 7 30.59 -3.59 10.34
C SER A 7 30.62 -3.02 8.91
N GLU A 8 30.15 -3.78 7.91
CA GLU A 8 30.03 -3.32 6.53
C GLU A 8 28.99 -2.20 6.37
N GLN A 9 27.81 -2.36 7.00
CA GLN A 9 26.80 -1.31 7.02
C GLN A 9 27.32 -0.06 7.72
N LEU A 10 28.00 -0.22 8.86
CA LEU A 10 28.60 0.89 9.62
C LEU A 10 29.64 1.65 8.79
N LEU A 11 30.58 0.96 8.15
CA LEU A 11 31.56 1.57 7.24
C LEU A 11 30.88 2.31 6.09
N GLY A 12 29.74 1.79 5.64
CA GLY A 12 28.94 2.40 4.60
C GLY A 12 28.38 3.79 4.95
N TYR A 13 28.17 4.09 6.23
CA TYR A 13 27.75 5.41 6.69
C TYR A 13 28.90 6.39 6.86
N MET A 14 30.15 5.97 6.73
CA MET A 14 31.30 6.83 6.99
C MET A 14 31.61 7.74 5.79
N THR A 15 31.92 9.00 6.06
CA THR A 15 32.51 9.93 5.10
C THR A 15 33.70 10.66 5.73
N PHE A 16 34.52 11.31 4.89
CA PHE A 16 35.68 12.06 5.31
C PHE A 16 35.52 13.50 4.85
N GLN A 17 35.57 14.44 5.79
CA GLN A 17 35.54 15.86 5.48
C GLN A 17 36.85 16.52 5.90
N ARG A 18 37.32 17.45 5.08
CA ARG A 18 38.49 18.25 5.42
C ARG A 18 38.04 19.47 6.20
N ASP A 19 38.40 19.55 7.47
CA ASP A 19 38.26 20.78 8.24
C ASP A 19 39.33 21.76 7.75
N LYS A 20 38.83 22.85 7.14
CA LYS A 20 39.62 23.88 6.46
C LYS A 20 40.39 24.76 7.43
N GLU A 21 40.00 24.81 8.70
CA GLU A 21 40.64 25.63 9.72
C GLU A 21 41.77 24.88 10.41
N LYS A 22 41.59 23.58 10.67
CA LYS A 22 42.58 22.75 11.40
C LYS A 22 43.52 21.95 10.50
N ASN A 23 43.31 21.98 9.19
CA ASN A 23 44.10 21.25 8.19
C ASN A 23 44.23 19.75 8.47
N HIS A 24 43.16 19.15 8.99
CA HIS A 24 43.03 17.72 9.27
C HIS A 24 41.78 17.14 8.61
N VAL A 25 41.73 15.81 8.48
CA VAL A 25 40.56 15.10 7.96
C VAL A 25 39.77 14.59 9.15
N GLU A 26 38.50 14.97 9.23
CA GLU A 26 37.55 14.48 10.21
C GLU A 26 36.68 13.39 9.59
N ILE A 27 36.35 12.38 10.40
CA ILE A 27 35.39 11.34 10.04
C ILE A 27 34.00 11.86 10.40
N ASP A 28 33.05 11.75 9.48
CA ASP A 28 31.65 12.12 9.69
C ASP A 28 30.72 11.04 9.12
N LEU A 29 29.41 11.22 9.28
CA LEU A 29 28.40 10.38 8.65
C LEU A 29 28.00 10.94 7.27
N LEU A 30 27.81 10.03 6.32
CA LEU A 30 27.25 10.31 5.01
C LEU A 30 25.75 10.60 5.16
N GLU A 31 25.39 11.88 5.25
CA GLU A 31 24.02 12.34 5.51
C GLU A 31 22.96 11.62 4.66
N PRO A 32 23.07 11.54 3.32
CA PRO A 32 22.04 10.88 2.52
C PRO A 32 21.77 9.43 2.92
N ARG A 33 22.80 8.71 3.39
CA ARG A 33 22.65 7.31 3.79
C ARG A 33 22.06 7.18 5.19
N LEU A 34 22.45 8.07 6.11
CA LEU A 34 21.83 8.15 7.43
C LEU A 34 20.33 8.47 7.30
N GLU A 35 20.00 9.42 6.44
CA GLU A 35 18.63 9.82 6.13
C GLU A 35 17.80 8.65 5.62
N SER A 36 18.27 7.92 4.60
CA SER A 36 17.56 6.72 4.12
C SER A 36 17.39 5.65 5.20
N PHE A 37 18.39 5.44 6.05
CA PHE A 37 18.27 4.48 7.16
C PHE A 37 17.22 4.91 8.20
N VAL A 38 17.16 6.20 8.51
CA VAL A 38 16.15 6.74 9.44
C VAL A 38 14.76 6.60 8.84
N GLU A 39 14.58 6.89 7.55
CA GLU A 39 13.30 6.69 6.85
C GLU A 39 12.85 5.22 6.85
N GLU A 40 13.77 4.28 6.63
CA GLU A 40 13.49 2.84 6.73
C GLU A 40 13.11 2.45 8.16
N LEU A 41 13.81 2.97 9.17
CA LEU A 41 13.52 2.70 10.57
C LEU A 41 12.14 3.25 10.97
N GLU A 42 11.80 4.47 10.55
CA GLU A 42 10.49 5.09 10.78
C GLU A 42 9.36 4.23 10.22
N GLN A 43 9.54 3.65 9.02
CA GLN A 43 8.57 2.72 8.44
C GLN A 43 8.36 1.47 9.30
N GLU A 44 9.36 1.03 10.08
CA GLU A 44 9.26 -0.15 10.93
C GLU A 44 8.78 0.13 12.36
N VAL A 45 9.11 1.30 12.91
CA VAL A 45 8.89 1.59 14.34
C VAL A 45 7.73 2.53 14.62
N ASN A 46 7.32 3.34 13.65
CA ASN A 46 6.23 4.26 13.83
C ASN A 46 4.91 3.48 13.90
N GLN A 47 4.13 3.81 14.92
CA GLN A 47 2.74 3.41 15.03
C GLN A 47 1.91 4.64 14.73
N LEU A 48 1.44 4.77 13.49
CA LEU A 48 0.63 5.91 13.09
C LEU A 48 -0.67 5.95 13.92
N PRO A 49 -1.09 7.14 14.37
CA PRO A 49 -2.35 7.28 15.08
C PRO A 49 -3.52 6.88 14.16
N ARG A 50 -4.63 6.47 14.76
CA ARG A 50 -5.84 6.12 14.02
C ARG A 50 -7.03 7.00 14.37
N GLY A 51 -7.75 7.45 13.36
CA GLY A 51 -8.99 8.21 13.50
C GLY A 51 -10.11 7.69 12.60
N LEU A 52 -11.27 8.33 12.69
CA LEU A 52 -12.47 8.01 11.95
C LEU A 52 -13.24 9.30 11.66
N VAL A 53 -13.58 9.54 10.40
CA VAL A 53 -14.60 10.53 10.04
C VAL A 53 -15.97 9.94 10.36
N THR A 54 -16.69 10.60 11.27
CA THR A 54 -18.01 10.18 11.76
C THR A 54 -19.17 10.96 11.14
N GLY A 55 -18.87 12.06 10.43
CA GLY A 55 -19.89 12.88 9.78
C GLY A 55 -19.33 13.65 8.58
N MET A 56 -20.13 13.78 7.54
CA MET A 56 -19.83 14.56 6.35
C MET A 56 -21.06 15.33 5.85
N GLU A 57 -20.82 16.51 5.27
CA GLU A 57 -21.80 17.26 4.47
C GLU A 57 -21.19 17.56 3.10
N GLY A 58 -21.66 16.85 2.07
CA GLY A 58 -20.98 16.83 0.77
C GLY A 58 -19.58 16.25 0.92
N ASN A 59 -18.55 17.02 0.56
CA ASN A 59 -17.15 16.64 0.77
C ASN A 59 -16.57 17.09 2.12
N LYS A 60 -17.28 17.94 2.87
CA LYS A 60 -16.76 18.53 4.10
C LYS A 60 -16.92 17.59 5.29
N VAL A 61 -15.88 17.47 6.10
CA VAL A 61 -15.88 16.69 7.34
C VAL A 61 -16.54 17.50 8.45
N THR A 62 -17.60 16.94 9.03
CA THR A 62 -18.34 17.55 10.14
C THR A 62 -18.12 16.84 11.47
N GLY A 63 -17.63 15.59 11.44
CA GLY A 63 -17.30 14.81 12.63
C GLY A 63 -16.02 13.98 12.44
N PHE A 64 -15.18 13.94 13.47
CA PHE A 64 -13.93 13.19 13.50
C PHE A 64 -13.63 12.72 14.91
N GLU A 65 -13.15 11.49 15.07
CA GLU A 65 -12.68 10.95 16.34
C GLU A 65 -11.34 10.24 16.18
N LEU A 66 -10.51 10.27 17.22
CA LEU A 66 -9.31 9.45 17.29
C LEU A 66 -9.67 8.10 17.94
N SER A 67 -9.48 7.01 17.21
CA SER A 67 -9.75 5.66 17.67
C SER A 67 -8.53 4.98 18.32
N LYS A 68 -7.31 5.44 18.01
CA LYS A 68 -6.08 4.94 18.62
C LYS A 68 -4.97 5.98 18.59
N GLU A 69 -4.27 6.17 19.71
CA GLU A 69 -3.06 7.00 19.75
C GLU A 69 -1.90 6.37 18.98
N GLY A 70 -0.99 7.23 18.51
CA GLY A 70 0.20 6.81 17.77
C GLY A 70 1.49 7.02 18.57
N SER A 71 2.60 6.53 18.03
CA SER A 71 3.95 6.88 18.46
C SER A 71 4.88 6.93 17.26
N GLU A 72 5.66 7.98 17.14
CA GLU A 72 6.62 8.18 16.05
C GLU A 72 8.04 8.25 16.60
N LEU A 73 9.03 7.89 15.77
CA LEU A 73 10.44 8.07 16.09
C LEU A 73 10.72 9.55 16.38
N ASP A 74 11.37 9.84 17.51
CA ASP A 74 11.95 11.17 17.75
C ASP A 74 13.21 11.31 16.89
N ARG A 75 13.02 11.74 15.64
CA ARG A 75 14.06 11.74 14.62
C ARG A 75 15.31 12.50 15.04
N GLY A 76 15.12 13.68 15.62
CA GLY A 76 16.22 14.52 16.11
C GLY A 76 17.00 13.87 17.24
N LYS A 77 16.30 13.30 18.24
CA LYS A 77 16.97 12.57 19.33
C LYS A 77 17.65 11.30 18.83
N PHE A 78 17.03 10.58 17.90
CA PHE A 78 17.61 9.36 17.34
C PHE A 78 18.90 9.65 16.57
N ILE A 79 18.89 10.63 15.65
CA ILE A 79 20.08 11.01 14.87
C ILE A 79 21.23 11.44 15.80
N SER A 80 20.91 12.23 16.83
CA SER A 80 21.89 12.68 17.82
C SER A 80 22.49 11.49 18.60
N ALA A 81 21.64 10.60 19.12
CA ALA A 81 22.08 9.40 19.83
C ALA A 81 22.86 8.42 18.94
N PHE A 82 22.46 8.30 17.67
CA PHE A 82 23.14 7.46 16.68
C PHE A 82 24.55 7.97 16.40
N ARG A 83 24.73 9.29 16.14
CA ARG A 83 26.05 9.90 15.96
C ARG A 83 26.94 9.69 17.17
N ASP A 84 26.42 9.99 18.37
CA ASP A 84 27.16 9.81 19.61
C ASP A 84 27.62 8.36 19.79
N ALA A 85 26.74 7.39 19.55
CA ALA A 85 27.08 5.98 19.66
C ALA A 85 28.09 5.52 18.60
N TYR A 86 27.95 6.01 17.37
CA TYR A 86 28.83 5.68 16.25
C TYR A 86 30.27 6.13 16.51
N PHE A 87 30.47 7.36 16.98
CA PHE A 87 31.81 7.93 17.21
C PHE A 87 32.40 7.58 18.58
N ASN A 88 31.58 7.42 19.62
CA ASN A 88 32.03 7.11 20.97
C ASN A 88 31.95 5.61 21.31
N SER A 89 31.76 4.75 20.31
CA SER A 89 31.72 3.28 20.45
C SER A 89 30.71 2.79 21.49
N LYS A 90 29.54 3.44 21.59
CA LYS A 90 28.43 2.92 22.40
C LYS A 90 27.73 1.83 21.61
N GLY A 91 27.61 0.63 22.20
CA GLY A 91 27.14 -0.56 21.48
C GLY A 91 25.65 -0.56 21.12
N ASN A 92 24.80 0.18 21.84
CA ASN A 92 23.36 0.20 21.65
C ASN A 92 22.82 1.63 21.63
N VAL A 93 21.86 1.88 20.74
CA VAL A 93 21.11 3.14 20.64
C VAL A 93 19.64 2.82 20.89
N ASP A 94 19.05 3.46 21.89
CA ASP A 94 17.60 3.37 22.10
C ASP A 94 16.87 4.07 20.96
N ILE A 95 15.64 3.63 20.69
CA ILE A 95 14.78 4.21 19.66
C ILE A 95 13.81 5.15 20.38
N PRO A 96 14.16 6.44 20.54
CA PRO A 96 13.29 7.37 21.25
C PRO A 96 12.00 7.54 20.44
N LYS A 97 10.87 7.48 21.13
CA LYS A 97 9.56 7.72 20.51
C LYS A 97 8.88 8.92 21.15
N VAL A 98 8.16 9.67 20.34
CA VAL A 98 7.22 10.69 20.79
C VAL A 98 5.82 10.12 20.64
N SER A 99 5.02 10.18 21.71
CA SER A 99 3.60 9.83 21.62
C SER A 99 2.89 10.86 20.76
N VAL A 100 2.19 10.40 19.72
CA VAL A 100 1.24 11.23 18.99
C VAL A 100 -0.11 11.07 19.69
N SER A 101 -0.29 11.89 20.72
CA SER A 101 -1.51 12.02 21.50
C SER A 101 -1.94 13.49 21.56
N GLY A 102 -3.22 13.74 21.80
CA GLY A 102 -3.69 15.10 22.03
C GLY A 102 -5.18 15.31 21.79
N PRO A 103 -5.69 16.52 22.10
CA PRO A 103 -7.10 16.83 22.01
C PRO A 103 -7.63 16.73 20.57
N LEU A 104 -8.86 16.24 20.52
CA LEU A 104 -9.64 15.71 19.40
C LEU A 104 -10.21 16.84 18.54
N ASP A 105 -9.41 17.38 17.64
CA ASP A 105 -9.94 18.34 16.67
C ASP A 105 -9.47 17.97 15.27
N LYS A 106 -10.44 17.79 14.36
CA LYS A 106 -10.16 17.63 12.92
C LYS A 106 -9.31 18.79 12.41
N ASP A 107 -9.45 19.99 12.99
CA ASP A 107 -8.72 21.19 12.60
C ASP A 107 -7.24 21.11 13.01
N LYS A 108 -6.91 20.38 14.09
CA LYS A 108 -5.52 20.15 14.51
C LYS A 108 -4.78 19.22 13.54
N TYR A 109 -5.47 18.21 13.01
CA TYR A 109 -4.88 17.25 12.06
C TYR A 109 -5.05 17.70 10.60
N GLY A 110 -5.90 18.69 10.34
CA GLY A 110 -6.26 19.12 8.99
C GLY A 110 -7.15 18.11 8.26
N ILE A 111 -8.08 17.44 8.95
CA ILE A 111 -9.01 16.48 8.32
C ILE A 111 -10.30 17.23 7.96
N LEU A 112 -10.25 18.03 6.89
CA LEU A 112 -11.30 19.00 6.56
C LEU A 112 -12.24 18.54 5.46
N GLU A 113 -11.72 17.89 4.41
CA GLU A 113 -12.51 17.45 3.25
C GLU A 113 -12.07 16.08 2.73
N LEU A 114 -12.95 15.43 1.97
CA LEU A 114 -12.63 14.26 1.14
C LEU A 114 -11.79 14.70 -0.06
N LEU A 115 -10.54 14.24 -0.10
CA LEU A 115 -9.58 14.52 -1.17
C LEU A 115 -9.73 13.55 -2.34
N GLY A 116 -10.00 12.27 -2.06
CA GLY A 116 -10.16 11.25 -3.09
C GLY A 116 -10.86 9.99 -2.59
N GLU A 117 -11.54 9.30 -3.50
CA GLU A 117 -12.29 8.09 -3.21
C GLU A 117 -11.97 6.99 -4.24
N GLY A 118 -11.85 5.75 -3.78
CA GLY A 118 -11.75 4.55 -4.59
C GLY A 118 -12.84 3.57 -4.20
N LYS A 119 -13.44 2.92 -5.20
CA LYS A 119 -14.47 1.90 -5.02
C LYS A 119 -14.18 0.63 -5.82
N SER A 120 -14.65 -0.49 -5.31
CA SER A 120 -14.76 -1.75 -6.05
C SER A 120 -15.85 -2.64 -5.48
N THR A 121 -16.46 -3.49 -6.30
CA THR A 121 -17.36 -4.53 -5.82
C THR A 121 -16.64 -5.87 -5.58
N PHE A 122 -17.07 -6.62 -4.57
CA PHE A 122 -16.66 -8.00 -4.34
C PHE A 122 -17.82 -8.98 -4.48
N LYS A 123 -18.87 -8.60 -5.22
CA LYS A 123 -20.03 -9.47 -5.49
C LYS A 123 -19.60 -10.78 -6.16
N GLY A 124 -20.12 -11.90 -5.65
CA GLY A 124 -19.76 -13.24 -6.13
C GLY A 124 -18.48 -13.81 -5.54
N SER A 125 -17.84 -13.11 -4.58
CA SER A 125 -16.71 -13.66 -3.83
C SER A 125 -17.14 -14.77 -2.87
N ALA A 126 -16.28 -15.78 -2.71
CA ALA A 126 -16.44 -16.79 -1.67
C ALA A 126 -16.25 -16.16 -0.26
N SER A 127 -16.86 -16.76 0.76
CA SER A 127 -16.86 -16.24 2.14
C SER A 127 -15.46 -15.96 2.69
N GLY A 128 -14.51 -16.90 2.54
CA GLY A 128 -13.13 -16.69 3.00
C GLY A 128 -12.42 -15.50 2.32
N ARG A 129 -12.79 -15.20 1.06
CA ARG A 129 -12.28 -14.02 0.35
C ARG A 129 -12.89 -12.72 0.89
N ILE A 130 -14.19 -12.76 1.21
CA ILE A 130 -14.88 -11.61 1.82
C ILE A 130 -14.28 -11.33 3.20
N HIS A 131 -14.14 -12.34 4.06
CA HIS A 131 -13.51 -12.23 5.38
C HIS A 131 -12.11 -11.58 5.29
N ASN A 132 -11.24 -12.09 4.42
CA ASN A 132 -9.90 -11.54 4.23
C ASN A 132 -9.89 -10.08 3.75
N LEU A 133 -10.78 -9.76 2.82
CA LEU A 133 -10.92 -8.41 2.28
C LEU A 133 -11.42 -7.45 3.37
N THR A 134 -12.45 -7.83 4.13
CA THR A 134 -13.01 -7.07 5.25
C THR A 134 -11.93 -6.82 6.31
N LEU A 135 -11.26 -7.88 6.77
CA LEU A 135 -10.18 -7.77 7.76
C LEU A 135 -9.03 -6.86 7.27
N ALA A 136 -8.62 -6.99 6.00
CA ALA A 136 -7.60 -6.10 5.45
C ALA A 136 -8.08 -4.64 5.34
N ALA A 137 -9.34 -4.40 5.00
CA ALA A 137 -9.92 -3.07 4.95
C ALA A 137 -9.95 -2.43 6.34
N GLU A 138 -10.44 -3.15 7.36
CA GLU A 138 -10.44 -2.70 8.76
C GLU A 138 -9.03 -2.34 9.25
N ARG A 139 -8.05 -3.20 8.95
CA ARG A 139 -6.65 -2.96 9.32
C ARG A 139 -6.00 -1.82 8.56
N ALA A 140 -6.37 -1.61 7.30
CA ALA A 140 -5.90 -0.48 6.50
C ALA A 140 -6.57 0.85 6.91
N SER A 141 -7.74 0.78 7.53
CA SER A 141 -8.58 1.93 7.89
C SER A 141 -8.08 2.70 9.11
N GLY A 142 -8.40 3.98 9.11
CA GLY A 142 -8.18 4.92 10.19
C GLY A 142 -6.78 5.52 10.25
N VAL A 143 -5.84 5.14 9.39
CA VAL A 143 -4.44 5.57 9.55
C VAL A 143 -4.26 7.05 9.21
N LEU A 144 -3.72 7.83 10.15
CA LEU A 144 -3.29 9.21 9.97
C LEU A 144 -1.82 9.25 9.51
N VAL A 145 -1.60 9.67 8.28
CA VAL A 145 -0.27 9.79 7.66
C VAL A 145 0.23 11.21 7.87
N SER A 146 1.33 11.38 8.62
CA SER A 146 1.94 12.69 8.90
C SER A 146 2.50 13.37 7.63
N PRO A 147 2.61 14.71 7.63
CA PRO A 147 3.32 15.44 6.57
C PRO A 147 4.70 14.85 6.29
N GLY A 148 5.00 14.60 5.02
CA GLY A 148 6.26 14.01 4.57
C GLY A 148 6.37 12.49 4.72
N ALA A 149 5.48 11.85 5.48
CA ALA A 149 5.54 10.41 5.73
C ALA A 149 4.98 9.58 4.57
N THR A 150 5.38 8.30 4.52
CA THR A 150 4.89 7.33 3.53
C THR A 150 3.98 6.30 4.22
N TYR A 151 2.78 6.13 3.68
CA TYR A 151 1.90 5.04 4.06
C TYR A 151 2.35 3.74 3.37
N SER A 152 2.30 2.63 4.10
CA SER A 152 2.47 1.27 3.58
C SER A 152 1.25 0.44 3.90
N LEU A 153 0.69 -0.21 2.86
CA LEU A 153 -0.42 -1.13 3.06
C LEU A 153 0.05 -2.38 3.81
N ASN A 154 1.23 -2.92 3.47
CA ASN A 154 1.82 -4.07 4.19
C ASN A 154 1.92 -3.81 5.69
N ASN A 155 2.41 -2.63 6.09
CA ASN A 155 2.50 -2.27 7.51
C ASN A 155 1.13 -2.20 8.18
N SER A 156 0.11 -1.74 7.45
CA SER A 156 -1.24 -1.57 7.99
C SER A 156 -1.97 -2.90 8.15
N VAL A 157 -1.87 -3.80 7.16
CA VAL A 157 -2.55 -5.11 7.17
C VAL A 157 -1.83 -6.15 8.03
N GLY A 158 -0.54 -5.94 8.31
CA GLY A 158 0.30 -6.89 9.05
C GLY A 158 0.59 -8.16 8.26
N ASP A 159 1.16 -9.17 8.91
CA ASP A 159 1.40 -10.47 8.26
C ASP A 159 0.09 -11.04 7.71
N ILE A 160 0.11 -11.55 6.48
CA ILE A 160 -1.06 -12.17 5.83
C ILE A 160 -0.99 -13.68 6.03
N ASP A 161 -1.42 -14.16 7.21
CA ASP A 161 -1.44 -15.58 7.55
C ASP A 161 -2.63 -15.98 8.44
N SER A 162 -2.79 -17.27 8.71
CA SER A 162 -3.87 -17.77 9.56
C SER A 162 -3.71 -17.38 11.04
N LYS A 163 -2.49 -17.11 11.52
CA LYS A 163 -2.23 -16.72 12.92
C LYS A 163 -2.69 -15.29 13.20
N THR A 164 -2.67 -14.47 12.16
CA THR A 164 -3.18 -13.11 12.14
C THR A 164 -4.64 -13.08 11.67
N GLY A 165 -5.33 -14.21 11.58
CA GLY A 165 -6.78 -14.26 11.35
C GLY A 165 -7.22 -14.17 9.89
N TYR A 166 -6.29 -14.24 8.93
CA TYR A 166 -6.66 -14.41 7.52
C TYR A 166 -7.04 -15.87 7.24
N ASP A 167 -8.13 -16.05 6.52
CA ASP A 167 -8.63 -17.33 6.05
C ASP A 167 -7.91 -17.82 4.79
N ILE A 168 -8.01 -19.12 4.58
CA ILE A 168 -7.61 -19.75 3.32
C ILE A 168 -8.62 -19.37 2.24
N ALA A 169 -8.12 -18.73 1.18
CA ALA A 169 -8.89 -18.42 -0.01
C ALA A 169 -8.03 -18.65 -1.26
N TYR A 170 -8.62 -18.53 -2.45
CA TYR A 170 -7.84 -18.63 -3.67
C TYR A 170 -6.89 -17.43 -3.81
N ILE A 171 -5.61 -17.74 -3.98
CA ILE A 171 -4.53 -16.81 -4.29
C ILE A 171 -3.89 -17.20 -5.61
N ILE A 172 -3.15 -16.27 -6.20
CA ILE A 172 -2.34 -16.51 -7.39
C ILE A 172 -0.92 -16.80 -6.92
N LYS A 173 -0.39 -17.97 -7.28
CA LYS A 173 0.99 -18.34 -6.95
C LYS A 173 1.58 -19.21 -8.07
N ASP A 174 2.82 -18.91 -8.46
CA ASP A 174 3.59 -19.69 -9.44
C ASP A 174 2.82 -19.95 -10.75
N GLY A 175 2.10 -18.96 -11.26
CA GLY A 175 1.41 -19.09 -12.55
C GLY A 175 0.05 -19.80 -12.50
N ARG A 176 -0.53 -20.03 -11.32
CA ARG A 176 -1.83 -20.71 -11.15
C ARG A 176 -2.61 -20.22 -9.93
N THR A 177 -3.91 -20.48 -9.93
CA THR A 177 -4.77 -20.23 -8.77
C THR A 177 -4.71 -21.40 -7.80
N VAL A 178 -4.29 -21.14 -6.56
CA VAL A 178 -4.15 -22.14 -5.48
C VAL A 178 -4.80 -21.65 -4.20
N LEU A 179 -5.12 -22.55 -3.28
CA LEU A 179 -5.54 -22.15 -1.94
C LEU A 179 -4.34 -21.66 -1.14
N GLY A 180 -4.48 -20.49 -0.51
CA GLY A 180 -3.49 -19.90 0.37
C GLY A 180 -4.11 -18.85 1.28
N SER A 181 -3.35 -18.39 2.26
CA SER A 181 -3.85 -17.37 3.20
C SER A 181 -4.01 -16.02 2.50
N GLY A 182 -5.08 -15.29 2.83
CA GLY A 182 -5.23 -13.88 2.42
C GLY A 182 -5.71 -13.64 0.98
N GLY A 183 -6.27 -14.65 0.31
CA GLY A 183 -6.99 -14.40 -0.94
C GLY A 183 -8.08 -13.36 -0.73
N GLY A 184 -8.01 -12.24 -1.46
CA GLY A 184 -8.88 -11.06 -1.28
C GLY A 184 -8.14 -9.76 -0.96
N VAL A 185 -6.98 -9.83 -0.30
CA VAL A 185 -6.25 -8.63 0.17
C VAL A 185 -5.77 -7.72 -0.97
N CYS A 186 -5.46 -8.26 -2.16
CA CYS A 186 -5.13 -7.44 -3.34
C CYS A 186 -6.26 -6.47 -3.75
N GLN A 187 -7.52 -6.78 -3.45
CA GLN A 187 -8.62 -5.86 -3.75
C GLN A 187 -8.62 -4.64 -2.84
N THR A 188 -8.20 -4.80 -1.58
CA THR A 188 -7.91 -3.69 -0.66
C THR A 188 -6.83 -2.79 -1.23
N SER A 189 -5.72 -3.38 -1.71
CA SER A 189 -4.63 -2.65 -2.37
C SER A 189 -5.09 -1.89 -3.62
N THR A 190 -5.88 -2.54 -4.47
CA THR A 190 -6.42 -1.93 -5.70
C THR A 190 -7.37 -0.77 -5.40
N THR A 191 -8.21 -0.90 -4.37
CA THR A 191 -9.20 0.12 -4.04
C THR A 191 -8.55 1.32 -3.35
N LEU A 192 -7.59 1.08 -2.45
CA LEU A 192 -6.75 2.12 -1.87
C LEU A 192 -5.95 2.86 -2.95
N PHE A 193 -5.35 2.15 -3.90
CA PHE A 193 -4.66 2.76 -5.03
C PHE A 193 -5.54 3.74 -5.79
N ARG A 194 -6.79 3.37 -6.09
CA ARG A 194 -7.75 4.26 -6.76
C ARG A 194 -8.08 5.50 -5.93
N ALA A 195 -8.24 5.35 -4.62
CA ALA A 195 -8.50 6.48 -3.73
C ALA A 195 -7.35 7.49 -3.71
N VAL A 196 -6.11 7.00 -3.61
CA VAL A 196 -4.88 7.80 -3.66
C VAL A 196 -4.64 8.38 -5.06
N LEU A 197 -4.97 7.62 -6.10
CA LEU A 197 -4.89 8.07 -7.48
C LEU A 197 -5.75 9.33 -7.67
N ASN A 198 -6.99 9.27 -7.16
CA ASN A 198 -7.98 10.33 -7.24
C ASN A 198 -7.72 11.49 -6.27
N SER A 199 -6.98 11.27 -5.17
CA SER A 199 -6.63 12.34 -4.21
C SER A 199 -5.46 13.22 -4.66
N GLY A 200 -4.76 12.84 -5.74
CA GLY A 200 -3.60 13.57 -6.23
C GLY A 200 -2.37 13.46 -5.33
N LEU A 201 -2.31 12.46 -4.45
CA LEU A 201 -1.12 12.20 -3.64
C LEU A 201 -0.06 11.41 -4.45
N PRO A 202 1.25 11.64 -4.22
CA PRO A 202 2.32 10.89 -4.88
C PRO A 202 2.27 9.40 -4.56
N ILE A 203 2.35 8.58 -5.61
CA ILE A 203 2.41 7.12 -5.48
C ILE A 203 3.88 6.71 -5.48
N VAL A 204 4.32 6.13 -4.37
CA VAL A 204 5.73 5.74 -4.15
C VAL A 204 5.98 4.36 -4.71
N MET A 205 5.02 3.44 -4.57
CA MET A 205 5.17 2.05 -5.00
C MET A 205 3.83 1.49 -5.44
N ARG A 206 3.79 0.92 -6.65
CA ARG A 206 2.63 0.21 -7.19
C ARG A 206 3.11 -0.89 -8.13
N TYR A 207 2.62 -2.11 -7.90
CA TYR A 207 2.79 -3.24 -8.80
C TYR A 207 1.44 -3.60 -9.43
N PRO A 208 1.32 -3.72 -10.76
CA PRO A 208 0.13 -4.30 -11.38
C PRO A 208 0.08 -5.82 -11.15
N HIS A 209 -1.09 -6.42 -11.31
CA HIS A 209 -1.19 -7.88 -11.37
C HIS A 209 -0.49 -8.43 -12.62
N ALA A 210 -0.04 -9.68 -12.56
CA ALA A 210 0.61 -10.36 -13.68
C ALA A 210 -0.34 -10.65 -14.85
N TYR A 211 -1.65 -10.70 -14.61
CA TYR A 211 -2.69 -10.90 -15.63
C TYR A 211 -3.94 -10.09 -15.28
N ARG A 212 -4.84 -9.95 -16.25
CA ARG A 212 -6.10 -9.20 -16.09
C ARG A 212 -7.07 -9.93 -15.19
N VAL A 213 -7.41 -9.32 -14.07
CA VAL A 213 -8.40 -9.84 -13.12
C VAL A 213 -9.73 -9.15 -13.40
N SER A 214 -10.65 -9.87 -14.02
CA SER A 214 -11.88 -9.32 -14.61
C SER A 214 -12.74 -8.49 -13.64
N TYR A 215 -12.80 -8.87 -12.36
CA TYR A 215 -13.63 -8.13 -11.40
C TYR A 215 -13.04 -6.76 -11.00
N TYR A 216 -11.75 -6.49 -11.25
CA TYR A 216 -11.23 -5.12 -11.10
C TYR A 216 -11.66 -4.20 -12.25
N GLU A 217 -12.10 -4.77 -13.37
CA GLU A 217 -12.47 -4.07 -14.59
C GLU A 217 -13.99 -3.88 -14.71
N GLN A 218 -14.77 -4.24 -13.68
CA GLN A 218 -16.22 -4.07 -13.67
C GLN A 218 -16.62 -2.58 -13.56
N ASP A 219 -15.88 -1.84 -12.72
CA ASP A 219 -16.22 -0.45 -12.37
C ASP A 219 -15.14 0.55 -12.84
N GLN A 220 -14.05 0.05 -13.45
CA GLN A 220 -12.92 0.85 -13.91
C GLN A 220 -12.33 0.26 -15.19
N PRO A 221 -11.71 1.08 -16.06
CA PRO A 221 -10.94 0.58 -17.19
C PRO A 221 -9.79 -0.36 -16.76
N VAL A 222 -9.26 -1.13 -17.71
CA VAL A 222 -8.04 -1.93 -17.52
C VAL A 222 -6.89 -1.00 -17.10
N GLY A 223 -6.01 -1.47 -16.21
CA GLY A 223 -4.83 -0.71 -15.79
C GLY A 223 -4.93 -0.14 -14.37
N PHE A 224 -6.13 -0.03 -13.81
CA PHE A 224 -6.38 0.62 -12.51
C PHE A 224 -6.34 -0.38 -11.33
N ASP A 225 -5.31 -1.21 -11.29
CA ASP A 225 -5.09 -2.25 -10.28
C ASP A 225 -3.75 -2.10 -9.56
N ALA A 226 -3.69 -2.54 -8.32
CA ALA A 226 -2.46 -2.63 -7.54
C ALA A 226 -2.45 -3.94 -6.75
N ALA A 227 -1.42 -4.75 -6.96
CA ALA A 227 -1.18 -6.02 -6.31
C ALA A 227 -0.31 -5.83 -5.06
N ILE A 228 -0.49 -6.74 -4.10
CA ILE A 228 0.30 -6.85 -2.88
C ILE A 228 0.71 -8.31 -2.69
N TYR A 229 1.95 -8.54 -2.29
CA TYR A 229 2.48 -9.89 -2.05
C TYR A 229 3.66 -9.80 -1.09
N GLN A 230 3.41 -10.18 0.17
CA GLN A 230 4.39 -9.98 1.23
C GLN A 230 5.59 -10.92 1.14
N PRO A 231 6.79 -10.45 1.52
CA PRO A 231 7.14 -9.06 1.85
C PRO A 231 7.51 -8.20 0.63
N SER A 232 7.54 -8.78 -0.58
CA SER A 232 8.21 -8.17 -1.75
C SER A 232 7.42 -7.06 -2.46
N TRP A 233 6.09 -7.15 -2.51
CA TRP A 233 5.24 -6.19 -3.21
C TRP A 233 4.32 -5.48 -2.21
N ASP A 234 4.26 -4.17 -2.33
CA ASP A 234 3.49 -3.28 -1.47
C ASP A 234 2.82 -2.19 -2.32
N PHE A 235 1.78 -1.58 -1.75
CA PHE A 235 1.27 -0.31 -2.23
C PHE A 235 1.63 0.79 -1.24
N ARG A 236 2.36 1.81 -1.72
CA ARG A 236 2.84 2.92 -0.89
C ARG A 236 2.55 4.25 -1.54
N PHE A 237 2.18 5.23 -0.72
CA PHE A 237 1.99 6.61 -1.15
C PHE A 237 2.58 7.58 -0.11
N LYS A 238 3.00 8.75 -0.57
CA LYS A 238 3.56 9.79 0.29
C LYS A 238 2.51 10.86 0.58
N ASN A 239 2.42 11.29 1.84
CA ASN A 239 1.74 12.54 2.15
C ASN A 239 2.72 13.69 1.91
N ASP A 240 2.58 14.38 0.78
CA ASP A 240 3.37 15.57 0.44
C ASP A 240 2.68 16.88 0.84
N THR A 241 1.60 16.80 1.63
CA THR A 241 0.85 17.96 2.10
C THR A 241 1.38 18.47 3.45
N GLU A 242 0.94 19.67 3.84
CA GLU A 242 1.33 20.30 5.11
C GLU A 242 0.61 19.73 6.34
N ASN A 243 -0.48 18.97 6.14
CA ASN A 243 -1.32 18.43 7.21
C ASN A 243 -1.38 16.91 7.16
N TYR A 244 -2.00 16.28 8.17
CA TYR A 244 -2.21 14.84 8.12
C TYR A 244 -3.20 14.47 7.02
N VAL A 245 -3.03 13.27 6.50
CA VAL A 245 -4.00 12.61 5.63
C VAL A 245 -4.55 11.39 6.34
N LEU A 246 -5.87 11.26 6.39
CA LEU A 246 -6.54 10.08 6.93
C LEU A 246 -6.91 9.11 5.81
N VAL A 247 -6.48 7.86 5.95
CA VAL A 247 -6.94 6.73 5.13
C VAL A 247 -8.10 6.06 5.86
N GLN A 248 -9.29 6.07 5.27
CA GLN A 248 -10.45 5.38 5.82
C GLN A 248 -10.98 4.36 4.81
N ALA A 249 -11.26 3.16 5.31
CA ALA A 249 -11.83 2.08 4.51
C ALA A 249 -13.15 1.60 5.12
N GLU A 250 -14.04 1.16 4.26
CA GLU A 250 -15.33 0.56 4.62
C GLU A 250 -15.60 -0.62 3.67
N ALA A 251 -15.81 -1.80 4.24
CA ALA A 251 -16.29 -2.98 3.53
C ALA A 251 -17.77 -3.20 3.89
N ASP A 252 -18.66 -2.85 2.96
CA ASP A 252 -20.09 -3.08 3.08
C ASP A 252 -20.41 -4.46 2.52
N GLU A 253 -20.47 -5.46 3.41
CA GLU A 253 -20.77 -6.84 3.04
C GLU A 253 -22.21 -7.02 2.53
N ALA A 254 -23.16 -6.19 2.98
CA ALA A 254 -24.54 -6.28 2.56
C ALA A 254 -24.71 -5.88 1.07
N ASN A 255 -23.95 -4.89 0.62
CA ASN A 255 -23.96 -4.40 -0.76
C ASN A 255 -22.78 -4.88 -1.60
N TYR A 256 -21.89 -5.72 -1.04
CA TYR A 256 -20.67 -6.20 -1.66
C TYR A 256 -19.78 -5.08 -2.21
N ALA A 257 -19.63 -4.00 -1.44
CA ALA A 257 -18.90 -2.80 -1.85
C ALA A 257 -17.72 -2.52 -0.91
N LEU A 258 -16.54 -2.32 -1.49
CA LEU A 258 -15.36 -1.84 -0.79
C LEU A 258 -15.09 -0.40 -1.21
N LYS A 259 -14.91 0.47 -0.22
CA LYS A 259 -14.63 1.89 -0.41
C LYS A 259 -13.40 2.28 0.39
N PHE A 260 -12.52 3.06 -0.23
CA PHE A 260 -11.44 3.77 0.42
C PHE A 260 -11.62 5.28 0.20
N GLN A 261 -11.42 6.05 1.25
CA GLN A 261 -11.53 7.50 1.25
C GLN A 261 -10.26 8.09 1.86
N ILE A 262 -9.75 9.13 1.19
CA ILE A 262 -8.60 9.90 1.61
C ILE A 262 -9.12 11.26 2.07
N PHE A 263 -8.98 11.58 3.35
CA PHE A 263 -9.39 12.86 3.91
C PHE A 263 -8.17 13.70 4.30
N GLY A 264 -8.30 15.03 4.20
CA GLY A 264 -7.25 15.96 4.57
C GLY A 264 -7.63 17.41 4.29
N THR A 265 -6.64 18.31 4.30
CA THR A 265 -6.82 19.72 3.99
C THR A 265 -6.70 19.89 2.48
N PRO A 266 -7.73 20.40 1.78
CA PRO A 266 -7.61 20.69 0.36
C PRO A 266 -6.60 21.80 0.13
N ASP A 267 -5.61 21.56 -0.73
CA ASP A 267 -4.55 22.52 -1.08
C ASP A 267 -4.71 23.10 -2.49
N GLY A 268 -5.88 22.87 -3.11
CA GLY A 268 -6.21 23.30 -4.47
C GLY A 268 -5.66 22.40 -5.57
N ARG A 269 -5.05 21.25 -5.25
CA ARG A 269 -4.60 20.31 -6.28
C ARG A 269 -5.75 19.72 -7.09
N LYS A 270 -5.51 19.45 -8.36
CA LYS A 270 -6.45 18.82 -9.29
C LYS A 270 -5.77 17.65 -9.98
N VAL A 271 -6.57 16.63 -10.29
CA VAL A 271 -6.12 15.41 -10.95
C VAL A 271 -6.75 15.31 -12.33
N ALA A 272 -5.93 15.10 -13.36
CA ALA A 272 -6.37 14.75 -14.70
C ALA A 272 -5.74 13.41 -15.11
N ILE A 273 -6.56 12.45 -15.54
CA ILE A 273 -6.12 11.11 -15.93
C ILE A 273 -6.51 10.88 -17.39
N THR A 274 -5.57 10.43 -18.21
CA THR A 274 -5.87 10.08 -19.61
C THR A 274 -6.64 8.77 -19.70
N GLU A 275 -7.41 8.57 -20.76
CA GLU A 275 -7.93 7.24 -21.07
C GLU A 275 -6.77 6.22 -21.23
N PRO A 276 -6.90 4.99 -20.72
CA PRO A 276 -5.85 4.00 -20.85
C PRO A 276 -5.76 3.44 -22.27
N ALA A 277 -4.56 3.50 -22.84
CA ALA A 277 -4.26 2.86 -24.11
C ALA A 277 -3.95 1.38 -23.90
N VAL A 278 -4.77 0.50 -24.49
CA VAL A 278 -4.58 -0.96 -24.47
C VAL A 278 -3.95 -1.41 -25.78
N THR A 279 -2.73 -1.93 -25.71
CA THR A 279 -1.90 -2.32 -26.87
C THR A 279 -1.31 -3.73 -26.68
N ASN A 280 -0.67 -4.27 -27.71
CA ASN A 280 0.01 -5.58 -27.68
C ASN A 280 -0.87 -6.71 -27.12
N GLN A 281 -2.13 -6.76 -27.57
CA GLN A 281 -3.08 -7.75 -27.08
C GLN A 281 -2.71 -9.15 -27.58
N SER A 282 -2.79 -10.13 -26.69
CA SER A 282 -2.55 -11.55 -27.01
C SER A 282 -3.66 -12.42 -26.42
N PRO A 283 -4.19 -13.38 -27.19
CA PRO A 283 -5.25 -14.24 -26.71
C PRO A 283 -4.73 -15.17 -25.59
N PRO A 284 -5.62 -15.60 -24.67
CA PRO A 284 -5.28 -16.63 -23.70
C PRO A 284 -4.86 -17.93 -24.41
N PRO A 285 -3.90 -18.71 -23.86
CA PRO A 285 -3.57 -20.02 -24.39
C PRO A 285 -4.77 -20.99 -24.31
N PRO A 286 -4.74 -22.11 -25.06
CA PRO A 286 -5.76 -23.15 -24.93
C PRO A 286 -5.95 -23.61 -23.48
N ALA A 287 -7.20 -23.94 -23.14
CA ALA A 287 -7.55 -24.44 -21.81
C ALA A 287 -6.75 -25.71 -21.46
N LEU A 288 -6.30 -25.79 -20.22
CA LEU A 288 -5.68 -26.99 -19.67
C LEU A 288 -6.72 -27.80 -18.90
N TYR A 289 -6.83 -29.09 -19.20
CA TYR A 289 -7.61 -30.05 -18.44
C TYR A 289 -6.64 -30.91 -17.62
N GLN A 290 -6.84 -30.93 -16.32
CA GLN A 290 -5.98 -31.64 -15.38
C GLN A 290 -6.82 -32.63 -14.57
N ASP A 291 -6.39 -33.88 -14.52
CA ASP A 291 -7.04 -34.91 -13.71
C ASP A 291 -6.92 -34.55 -12.21
N ASP A 292 -8.03 -34.70 -11.49
CA ASP A 292 -8.13 -34.49 -10.05
C ASP A 292 -8.78 -35.73 -9.38
N PRO A 293 -7.98 -36.54 -8.64
CA PRO A 293 -8.48 -37.74 -7.98
C PRO A 293 -9.35 -37.44 -6.75
N THR A 294 -9.51 -36.18 -6.37
CA THR A 294 -10.40 -35.76 -5.27
C THR A 294 -11.83 -35.45 -5.76
N LEU A 295 -12.01 -35.21 -7.06
CA LEU A 295 -13.30 -34.94 -7.69
C LEU A 295 -13.92 -36.23 -8.27
N ALA A 296 -15.24 -36.38 -8.10
CA ALA A 296 -16.00 -37.51 -8.64
C ALA A 296 -15.95 -37.56 -10.18
N LYS A 297 -15.93 -38.76 -10.74
CA LYS A 297 -15.93 -38.95 -12.19
C LYS A 297 -17.11 -38.25 -12.86
N GLY A 298 -16.83 -37.52 -13.93
CA GLY A 298 -17.80 -36.70 -14.66
C GLY A 298 -17.98 -35.28 -14.10
N VAL A 299 -17.41 -34.95 -12.94
CA VAL A 299 -17.37 -33.58 -12.43
C VAL A 299 -16.20 -32.83 -13.05
N THR A 300 -16.46 -31.65 -13.61
CA THR A 300 -15.41 -30.73 -14.08
C THR A 300 -15.53 -29.41 -13.32
N LYS A 301 -14.42 -28.90 -12.80
CA LYS A 301 -14.37 -27.64 -12.04
C LYS A 301 -13.33 -26.71 -12.63
N GLN A 302 -13.74 -25.53 -13.06
CA GLN A 302 -12.81 -24.48 -13.47
C GLN A 302 -12.16 -23.83 -12.26
N VAL A 303 -10.82 -23.70 -12.27
CA VAL A 303 -10.04 -23.08 -11.18
C VAL A 303 -9.23 -21.87 -11.63
N ASP A 304 -8.95 -21.75 -12.93
CA ASP A 304 -8.39 -20.54 -13.53
C ASP A 304 -9.24 -20.09 -14.71
N PHE A 305 -9.36 -18.78 -14.89
CA PHE A 305 -10.17 -18.15 -15.92
C PHE A 305 -9.28 -17.55 -17.01
N PRO A 306 -9.65 -17.68 -18.29
CA PRO A 306 -8.82 -17.18 -19.37
C PRO A 306 -8.80 -15.65 -19.33
N ALA A 307 -7.62 -15.06 -19.50
CA ALA A 307 -7.44 -13.62 -19.56
C ALA A 307 -6.56 -13.23 -20.76
N TRP A 308 -6.95 -12.17 -21.45
CA TRP A 308 -6.14 -11.61 -22.53
C TRP A 308 -4.88 -10.97 -21.95
N GLY A 309 -3.74 -11.22 -22.60
CA GLY A 309 -2.54 -10.45 -22.35
C GLY A 309 -2.65 -9.08 -23.03
N ALA A 310 -2.06 -8.06 -22.42
CA ALA A 310 -2.04 -6.70 -22.97
C ALA A 310 -0.97 -5.84 -22.29
N LYS A 311 -0.51 -4.82 -22.99
CA LYS A 311 0.19 -3.67 -22.40
C LYS A 311 -0.83 -2.53 -22.23
N VAL A 312 -0.94 -1.98 -21.02
CA VAL A 312 -1.82 -0.85 -20.73
C VAL A 312 -1.02 0.32 -20.20
N THR A 313 -1.25 1.50 -20.75
CA THR A 313 -0.57 2.73 -20.33
C THR A 313 -1.54 3.90 -20.19
N TYR A 314 -1.37 4.71 -19.17
CA TYR A 314 -2.08 5.97 -18.98
C TYR A 314 -1.22 6.94 -18.17
N SER A 315 -1.53 8.23 -18.26
CA SER A 315 -0.85 9.27 -17.47
C SER A 315 -1.81 9.89 -16.47
N ARG A 316 -1.27 10.29 -15.31
CA ARG A 316 -1.96 11.16 -14.34
C ARG A 316 -1.14 12.44 -14.19
N THR A 317 -1.76 13.58 -14.47
CA THR A 317 -1.19 14.90 -14.20
C THR A 317 -1.84 15.48 -12.95
N VAL A 318 -1.02 15.94 -12.01
CA VAL A 318 -1.48 16.65 -10.81
C VAL A 318 -1.00 18.10 -10.87
N THR A 319 -1.94 19.04 -10.80
CA THR A 319 -1.65 20.48 -10.85
C THR A 319 -2.17 21.20 -9.62
N ARG A 320 -1.58 22.35 -9.27
CA ARG A 320 -2.09 23.28 -8.26
C ARG A 320 -2.06 24.70 -8.84
N GLY A 321 -3.24 25.25 -9.15
CA GLY A 321 -3.31 26.47 -9.95
C GLY A 321 -2.73 26.24 -11.36
N ASP A 322 -1.76 27.05 -11.74
CA ASP A 322 -1.04 26.94 -13.03
C ASP A 322 0.25 26.09 -12.92
N GLU A 323 0.60 25.61 -11.73
CA GLU A 323 1.78 24.78 -11.49
C GLU A 323 1.47 23.31 -11.72
N GLU A 324 2.27 22.63 -12.54
CA GLU A 324 2.31 21.17 -12.60
C GLU A 324 3.17 20.66 -11.44
N LEU A 325 2.54 19.93 -10.50
CA LEU A 325 3.26 19.34 -9.38
C LEU A 325 4.06 18.12 -9.83
N PHE A 326 3.41 17.21 -10.57
CA PHE A 326 4.04 16.03 -11.16
C PHE A 326 3.14 15.34 -12.19
N VAL A 327 3.76 14.47 -12.99
CA VAL A 327 3.10 13.56 -13.93
C VAL A 327 3.54 12.12 -13.66
N ASP A 328 2.59 11.23 -13.42
CA ASP A 328 2.82 9.80 -13.38
C ASP A 328 2.56 9.18 -14.75
N ASN A 329 3.43 8.24 -15.16
CA ASN A 329 3.21 7.38 -16.31
C ASN A 329 3.04 5.95 -15.84
N PHE A 330 1.80 5.47 -15.83
CA PHE A 330 1.48 4.11 -15.41
C PHE A 330 1.62 3.15 -16.58
N GLU A 331 2.29 2.02 -16.34
CA GLU A 331 2.40 0.91 -17.27
C GLU A 331 2.03 -0.39 -16.55
N SER A 332 1.13 -1.16 -17.17
CA SER A 332 0.79 -2.52 -16.76
C SER A 332 1.04 -3.49 -17.90
N ARG A 333 1.73 -4.60 -17.61
CA ARG A 333 1.98 -5.68 -18.58
C ARG A 333 1.32 -6.95 -18.10
N TYR A 334 0.17 -7.25 -18.69
CA TYR A 334 -0.60 -8.44 -18.39
C TYR A 334 -0.19 -9.56 -19.33
N GLN A 335 0.17 -10.71 -18.76
CA GLN A 335 0.41 -11.95 -19.47
C GLN A 335 -0.93 -12.57 -19.90
N PRO A 336 -0.99 -13.19 -21.08
CA PRO A 336 -2.15 -14.01 -21.45
C PRO A 336 -2.25 -15.20 -20.49
N TRP A 337 -3.42 -15.40 -19.90
CA TRP A 337 -3.66 -16.40 -18.87
C TRP A 337 -4.56 -17.51 -19.39
N ARG A 338 -4.19 -18.76 -19.13
CA ARG A 338 -4.96 -19.92 -19.60
C ARG A 338 -6.09 -20.24 -18.64
N ALA A 339 -7.18 -20.80 -19.16
CA ALA A 339 -8.15 -21.48 -18.32
C ALA A 339 -7.58 -22.81 -17.82
N VAL A 340 -7.90 -23.18 -16.58
CA VAL A 340 -7.58 -24.51 -16.02
C VAL A 340 -8.86 -25.16 -15.50
N TYR A 341 -9.13 -26.38 -15.95
CA TYR A 341 -10.24 -27.22 -15.57
C TYR A 341 -9.73 -28.47 -14.86
N LEU A 342 -10.17 -28.71 -13.64
CA LEU A 342 -9.95 -29.94 -12.90
C LEU A 342 -11.02 -30.96 -13.29
N VAL A 343 -10.63 -32.13 -13.76
CA VAL A 343 -11.51 -33.21 -14.25
C VAL A 343 -11.47 -34.36 -13.25
N GLY A 344 -12.63 -34.72 -12.71
CA GLY A 344 -12.73 -35.75 -11.67
C GLY A 344 -12.45 -37.15 -12.20
N THR A 345 -11.61 -37.87 -11.47
CA THR A 345 -11.23 -39.26 -11.76
C THR A 345 -11.53 -40.21 -10.61
N LYS A 346 -12.17 -39.73 -9.53
CA LYS A 346 -12.58 -40.57 -8.39
C LYS A 346 -13.82 -41.39 -8.76
N GLU A 347 -13.67 -42.72 -8.73
CA GLU A 347 -14.76 -43.68 -8.93
C GLU A 347 -15.77 -43.68 -7.78
#